data_AF-A0A8T2NG27-F1
#
_entry.id   AF-A0A8T2NG27-F1
#
_cell.length_a   1.000
_cell.length_b   1.000
_cell.length_c   1.000
_cell.angle_alpha   90.00
_cell.angle_beta   90.00
_cell.angle_gamma   90.00
#
_symmetry.space_group_name_H-M   'P 1'
#
loop_
_entity.id
_entity.type
_entity.pdbx_description
1 polymer ?
#
loop_
_entity_poly.entity_id
_entity_poly.type
_entity_poly.pdbx_seq_one_letter_code
_entity_poly.pdbx_strand_id
1 'polypeptide(L)'
;MEINNLWMEVLDLASLESSVHLSPSTGPMSYEKGDSYGSQPRDFAGLIQTCGSNIYKITQNTAQIKSLVNQLGTKQDTSELQDRLQQIQHYTNQLAKETNRHLKDLGSLPPPVSPSEQRQQKLQRDRLMNEFSAALNNFQAVQRRAAEKEKESVARARAASRLSVRNSFHLVMHETAVIP
;
A
#
# COMPACT_ATOMS: atom_id res chain seq x y z
N MET A 1 13.72 -7.32 -7.35
CA MET A 1 13.00 -8.52 -6.88
C MET A 1 12.32 -8.28 -5.53
N GLU A 2 12.86 -7.44 -4.64
CA GLU A 2 12.25 -7.09 -3.35
C GLU A 2 10.90 -6.35 -3.45
N ILE A 3 10.69 -5.59 -4.55
CA ILE A 3 9.43 -4.89 -4.82
C ILE A 3 8.24 -5.85 -4.98
N ASN A 4 8.43 -7.12 -5.35
CA ASN A 4 7.29 -8.05 -5.48
C ASN A 4 6.92 -8.75 -4.17
N ASN A 5 7.85 -8.88 -3.21
CA ASN A 5 7.61 -9.65 -1.98
C ASN A 5 6.82 -8.85 -0.93
N LEU A 6 7.02 -7.54 -0.85
CA LEU A 6 6.26 -6.67 0.07
C LEU A 6 4.78 -6.52 -0.34
N TRP A 7 4.46 -6.80 -1.60
CA TRP A 7 3.13 -6.61 -2.16
C TRP A 7 2.20 -7.82 -2.03
N MET A 8 2.75 -9.03 -1.96
CA MET A 8 1.99 -10.22 -1.54
C MET A 8 1.48 -10.06 -0.11
N GLU A 9 2.26 -9.42 0.77
CA GLU A 9 1.91 -9.16 2.17
C GLU A 9 0.71 -8.20 2.31
N VAL A 10 0.64 -7.14 1.50
CA VAL A 10 -0.51 -6.22 1.48
C VAL A 10 -1.74 -6.85 0.83
N LEU A 11 -1.56 -7.72 -0.16
CA LEU A 11 -2.65 -8.47 -0.77
C LEU A 11 -3.28 -9.45 0.24
N ASP A 12 -2.46 -10.07 1.09
CA ASP A 12 -2.90 -10.98 2.15
C ASP A 12 -3.70 -10.23 3.23
N LEU A 13 -3.25 -9.02 3.61
CA LEU A 13 -3.97 -8.16 4.56
C LEU A 13 -5.36 -7.72 4.06
N ALA A 14 -5.51 -7.43 2.77
CA ALA A 14 -6.80 -7.10 2.18
C ALA A 14 -7.71 -8.34 2.03
N SER A 15 -7.12 -9.53 1.88
CA SER A 15 -7.87 -10.79 1.77
C SER A 15 -8.37 -11.30 3.13
N LEU A 16 -7.70 -10.95 4.23
CA LEU A 16 -8.08 -11.30 5.61
C LEU A 16 -9.31 -10.54 6.15
N GLU A 17 -9.81 -9.49 5.45
CA GLU A 17 -10.99 -8.73 5.88
C GLU A 17 -12.32 -9.49 5.68
N SER A 18 -12.34 -10.62 4.95
CA SER A 18 -13.57 -11.36 4.66
C SER A 18 -14.10 -12.23 5.82
N SER A 19 -13.43 -12.30 6.98
CA SER A 19 -13.79 -13.25 8.06
C SER A 19 -14.40 -12.66 9.33
N VAL A 20 -14.73 -11.37 9.40
CA VAL A 20 -15.48 -10.82 10.56
C VAL A 20 -17.00 -11.02 10.40
N HIS A 21 -17.42 -12.29 10.43
CA HIS A 21 -18.83 -12.65 10.60
C HIS A 21 -19.16 -12.67 12.11
N LEU A 22 -19.81 -11.61 12.58
CA LEU A 22 -20.30 -11.49 13.95
C LEU A 22 -21.24 -12.67 14.29
N SER A 23 -20.96 -13.38 15.38
CA SER A 23 -21.95 -14.22 16.06
C SER A 23 -22.51 -13.46 17.28
N PRO A 24 -23.84 -13.37 17.47
CA PRO A 24 -24.42 -12.78 18.67
C PRO A 24 -24.45 -13.82 19.80
N SER A 25 -23.90 -13.48 20.97
CA SER A 25 -24.18 -14.22 22.20
C SER A 25 -24.77 -13.25 23.22
N THR A 26 -26.06 -13.45 23.47
CA THR A 26 -26.88 -12.70 24.42
C THR A 26 -26.69 -13.29 25.81
N GLY A 27 -26.25 -12.48 26.78
CA GLY A 27 -26.28 -12.82 28.20
C GLY A 27 -26.55 -11.55 29.01
N PRO A 28 -27.49 -11.54 29.97
CA PRO A 28 -27.80 -10.35 30.76
C PRO A 28 -26.96 -10.35 32.04
N MET A 29 -26.37 -9.22 32.45
CA MET A 29 -26.10 -9.00 33.88
C MET A 29 -25.89 -7.52 34.24
N SER A 30 -26.76 -7.08 35.16
CA SER A 30 -26.60 -6.10 36.25
C SER A 30 -25.80 -4.81 36.03
N TYR A 31 -26.51 -3.70 36.19
CA TYR A 31 -25.98 -2.37 36.43
C TYR A 31 -25.26 -2.34 37.79
N GLU A 32 -23.96 -2.08 37.77
CA GLU A 32 -23.22 -1.68 38.97
C GLU A 32 -22.54 -0.35 38.71
N LYS A 33 -22.90 0.60 39.58
CA LYS A 33 -22.49 2.01 39.58
C LYS A 33 -21.11 2.09 40.22
N GLY A 34 -20.14 2.60 39.48
CA GLY A 34 -18.81 2.91 39.99
C GLY A 34 -18.24 4.10 39.23
N ASP A 35 -18.27 5.26 39.87
CA ASP A 35 -17.51 6.43 39.46
C ASP A 35 -16.02 6.05 39.33
N SER A 36 -15.46 6.23 38.13
CA SER A 36 -14.04 6.05 37.88
C SER A 36 -13.56 7.14 36.95
N TYR A 37 -12.68 7.98 37.48
CA TYR A 37 -11.84 8.92 36.76
C TYR A 37 -11.13 8.19 35.61
N GLY A 38 -11.73 8.20 34.42
CA GLY A 38 -11.22 7.56 33.22
C GLY A 38 -10.25 8.48 32.49
N SER A 39 -8.96 8.28 32.75
CA SER A 39 -7.83 8.81 32.00
C SER A 39 -8.08 8.86 30.48
N GLN A 40 -8.04 10.06 29.92
CA GLN A 40 -7.81 10.42 28.50
C GLN A 40 -8.71 9.77 27.41
N PRO A 41 -9.45 10.56 26.59
CA PRO A 41 -10.14 10.06 25.40
C PRO A 41 -9.17 9.80 24.23
N ARG A 42 -8.10 9.02 24.45
CA ARG A 42 -7.10 8.69 23.43
C ARG A 42 -7.43 7.45 22.59
N ASP A 43 -8.57 6.79 22.81
CA ASP A 43 -8.72 5.40 22.36
C ASP A 43 -9.54 5.20 21.07
N PHE A 44 -10.66 5.90 20.85
CA PHE A 44 -11.48 5.69 19.63
C PHE A 44 -11.35 6.83 18.62
N ALA A 45 -11.67 8.07 19.03
CA ALA A 45 -11.69 9.22 18.13
C ALA A 45 -10.31 9.53 17.52
N GLY A 46 -9.24 9.39 18.30
CA GLY A 46 -7.87 9.57 17.82
C GLY A 46 -7.47 8.52 16.77
N LEU A 47 -7.87 7.26 16.95
CA LEU A 47 -7.64 6.20 15.98
C LEU A 47 -8.44 6.44 14.70
N ILE A 48 -9.73 6.80 14.79
CA ILE A 48 -10.56 7.15 13.64
C ILE A 48 -9.91 8.26 12.80
N GLN A 49 -9.47 9.34 13.45
CA GLN A 49 -8.83 10.47 12.78
C GLN A 49 -7.50 10.06 12.13
N THR A 50 -6.69 9.26 12.82
CA THR A 50 -5.41 8.76 12.30
C THR A 50 -5.62 7.87 11.08
N CYS A 51 -6.57 6.92 11.16
CA CYS A 51 -6.97 6.08 10.04
C CYS A 51 -7.40 6.93 8.84
N GLY A 52 -8.31 7.88 9.04
CA GLY A 52 -8.77 8.77 7.97
C GLY A 52 -7.63 9.54 7.30
N SER A 53 -6.69 10.07 8.11
CA SER A 53 -5.51 10.76 7.59
C SER A 53 -4.61 9.84 6.76
N ASN A 54 -4.37 8.62 7.25
CA ASN A 54 -3.53 7.65 6.55
C ASN A 54 -4.18 7.18 5.24
N ILE A 55 -5.48 6.91 5.22
CA ILE A 55 -6.24 6.56 4.00
C ILE A 55 -6.14 7.67 2.96
N TYR A 56 -6.28 8.93 3.37
CA TYR A 56 -6.13 10.07 2.48
C TYR A 56 -4.71 10.14 1.90
N LYS A 57 -3.67 9.98 2.73
CA LYS A 57 -2.28 9.95 2.28
C LYS A 57 -2.00 8.79 1.32
N ILE A 58 -2.53 7.59 1.58
CA ILE A 58 -2.42 6.43 0.65
C ILE A 58 -3.01 6.79 -0.71
N THR A 59 -4.17 7.44 -0.73
CA THR A 59 -4.83 7.87 -1.97
C THR A 59 -3.99 8.90 -2.73
N GLN A 60 -3.44 9.89 -2.03
CA GLN A 60 -2.56 10.90 -2.64
C GLN A 60 -1.27 10.28 -3.19
N ASN A 61 -0.60 9.45 -2.40
CA ASN A 61 0.60 8.74 -2.82
C ASN A 61 0.33 7.85 -4.04
N THR A 62 -0.83 7.18 -4.08
CA THR A 62 -1.25 6.35 -5.22
C THR A 62 -1.35 7.18 -6.51
N ALA A 63 -1.94 8.37 -6.44
CA ALA A 63 -2.00 9.28 -7.58
C ALA A 63 -0.61 9.75 -8.03
N GLN A 64 0.29 10.03 -7.08
CA GLN A 64 1.67 10.39 -7.38
C GLN A 64 2.44 9.24 -8.05
N ILE A 65 2.35 8.03 -7.51
CA ILE A 65 2.95 6.82 -8.08
C ILE A 65 2.45 6.61 -9.50
N LYS A 66 1.14 6.78 -9.76
CA LYS A 66 0.58 6.67 -11.11
C LYS A 66 1.22 7.66 -12.08
N SER A 67 1.43 8.91 -11.67
CA SER A 67 2.12 9.92 -12.49
C SER A 67 3.57 9.55 -12.76
N LEU A 68 4.30 9.09 -11.73
CA LEU A 68 5.69 8.63 -11.88
C LEU A 68 5.78 7.44 -12.82
N VAL A 69 4.92 6.43 -12.65
CA VAL A 69 4.86 5.23 -13.51
C VAL A 69 4.59 5.56 -14.96
N ASN A 70 3.76 6.58 -15.23
CA ASN A 70 3.51 7.02 -16.60
C ASN A 70 4.74 7.67 -17.26
N GLN A 71 5.65 8.25 -16.45
CA GLN A 71 6.91 8.83 -16.93
C GLN A 71 7.99 7.75 -17.12
N LEU A 72 7.92 6.64 -16.38
CA LEU A 72 8.82 5.49 -16.53
C LEU A 72 8.71 4.86 -17.92
N GLY A 73 9.86 4.54 -18.51
CA GLY A 73 9.96 4.00 -19.86
C GLY A 73 9.77 5.01 -20.99
N THR A 74 9.70 6.31 -20.68
CA THR A 74 9.89 7.41 -21.66
C THR A 74 11.38 7.81 -21.71
N LYS A 75 11.75 8.76 -22.58
CA LYS A 75 13.12 9.32 -22.62
C LYS A 75 13.52 10.06 -21.33
N GLN A 76 12.58 10.27 -20.41
CA GLN A 76 12.77 10.96 -19.13
C GLN A 76 12.98 9.97 -17.97
N ASP A 77 13.10 8.67 -18.23
CA ASP A 77 13.38 7.67 -17.19
C ASP A 77 14.77 7.93 -16.59
N THR A 78 14.80 8.39 -15.34
CA THR A 78 16.02 8.70 -14.57
C THR A 78 16.04 7.90 -13.27
N SER A 79 17.24 7.66 -12.74
CA SER A 79 17.41 7.00 -11.44
C SER A 79 16.65 7.71 -10.31
N GLU A 80 16.60 9.04 -10.33
CA GLU A 80 15.86 9.84 -9.35
C GLU A 80 14.35 9.56 -9.34
N LEU A 81 13.73 9.38 -10.51
CA LEU A 81 12.31 9.01 -10.61
C LEU A 81 12.05 7.62 -10.02
N GLN A 82 12.97 6.69 -10.22
CA GLN A 82 12.88 5.33 -9.68
C GLN A 82 13.05 5.33 -8.16
N ASP A 83 14.04 6.07 -7.63
CA ASP A 83 14.23 6.22 -6.18
C ASP A 83 13.00 6.86 -5.52
N ARG A 84 12.46 7.93 -6.11
CA ARG A 84 11.25 8.59 -5.61
C ARG A 84 10.04 7.65 -5.65
N LEU A 85 9.88 6.86 -6.71
CA LEU A 85 8.82 5.86 -6.80
C LEU A 85 8.94 4.85 -5.65
N GLN A 86 10.13 4.31 -5.41
CA GLN A 86 10.38 3.35 -4.33
C GLN A 86 10.10 3.95 -2.95
N GLN A 87 10.53 5.18 -2.70
CA GLN A 87 10.26 5.88 -1.44
C GLN A 87 8.76 6.05 -1.18
N ILE A 88 8.00 6.54 -2.18
CA ILE A 88 6.57 6.75 -2.02
C ILE A 88 5.84 5.41 -1.88
N GLN A 89 6.26 4.37 -2.60
CA GLN A 89 5.72 3.02 -2.41
C GLN A 89 5.97 2.50 -0.99
N HIS A 90 7.20 2.61 -0.48
CA HIS A 90 7.54 2.14 0.87
C HIS A 90 6.72 2.89 1.93
N TYR A 91 6.67 4.22 1.84
CA TYR A 91 5.87 5.03 2.74
C TYR A 91 4.38 4.67 2.70
N THR A 92 3.83 4.41 1.51
CA THR A 92 2.43 3.99 1.35
C THR A 92 2.17 2.62 1.99
N ASN A 93 3.12 1.68 1.89
CA ASN A 93 3.03 0.39 2.57
C ASN A 93 3.02 0.55 4.09
N GLN A 94 3.89 1.41 4.63
CA GLN A 94 3.92 1.69 6.07
C GLN A 94 2.59 2.27 6.55
N LEU A 95 2.03 3.25 5.83
CA LEU A 95 0.71 3.81 6.12
C LEU A 95 -0.39 2.73 6.08
N ALA A 96 -0.35 1.82 5.12
CA ALA A 96 -1.32 0.72 5.05
C ALA A 96 -1.20 -0.23 6.25
N LYS A 97 0.02 -0.61 6.65
CA LYS A 97 0.28 -1.45 7.83
C LYS A 97 -0.22 -0.79 9.11
N GLU A 98 0.10 0.50 9.31
CA GLU A 98 -0.38 1.25 10.47
C GLU A 98 -1.90 1.41 10.49
N THR A 99 -2.52 1.74 9.34
CA THR A 99 -3.98 1.88 9.24
C THR A 99 -4.67 0.56 9.58
N ASN A 100 -4.19 -0.56 9.07
CA ASN A 100 -4.73 -1.87 9.39
C ASN A 100 -4.59 -2.21 10.88
N ARG A 101 -3.45 -1.89 11.50
CA ARG A 101 -3.28 -2.03 12.96
C ARG A 101 -4.30 -1.20 13.71
N HIS A 102 -4.48 0.08 13.36
CA HIS A 102 -5.46 0.95 14.00
C HIS A 102 -6.90 0.50 13.81
N LEU A 103 -7.26 -0.05 12.64
CA LEU A 103 -8.57 -0.64 12.39
C LEU A 103 -8.83 -1.89 13.24
N LYS A 104 -7.80 -2.72 13.47
CA LYS A 104 -7.88 -3.85 14.40
C LYS A 104 -8.02 -3.38 15.84
N ASP A 105 -7.21 -2.40 16.25
CA ASP A 105 -7.29 -1.79 17.58
C ASP A 105 -8.71 -1.24 17.82
N LEU A 106 -9.27 -0.50 16.86
CA LEU A 106 -10.66 0.01 16.88
C LEU A 106 -11.72 -1.09 17.06
N GLY A 107 -11.51 -2.27 16.48
CA GLY A 107 -12.40 -3.42 16.62
C GLY A 107 -12.23 -4.20 17.93
N SER A 108 -11.07 -4.06 18.58
CA SER A 108 -10.76 -4.72 19.86
C SER A 108 -11.14 -3.90 21.09
N LEU A 109 -11.46 -2.61 20.92
CA LEU A 109 -11.91 -1.75 22.00
C LEU A 109 -13.20 -2.29 22.62
N PRO A 110 -13.35 -2.20 23.96
CA PRO A 110 -14.55 -2.67 24.63
C PRO A 110 -15.78 -1.93 24.09
N PRO A 111 -16.88 -2.64 23.80
CA PRO A 111 -18.08 -2.01 23.29
C PRO A 111 -18.62 -1.01 24.33
N PRO A 112 -19.09 0.16 23.89
CA PRO A 112 -19.70 1.12 24.81
C PRO A 112 -20.97 0.54 25.43
N VAL A 113 -21.27 0.97 26.65
CA VAL A 113 -22.41 0.47 27.45
C VAL A 113 -23.75 0.81 26.76
N SER A 114 -23.80 1.90 25.99
CA SER A 114 -24.98 2.31 25.24
C SER A 114 -25.08 1.59 23.88
N PRO A 115 -26.20 0.91 23.57
CA PRO A 115 -26.44 0.33 22.25
C PRO A 115 -26.39 1.34 21.09
N SER A 116 -26.75 2.61 21.34
CA SER A 116 -26.69 3.66 20.32
C SER A 116 -25.26 4.03 19.96
N GLU A 117 -24.39 4.15 20.97
CA GLU A 117 -22.95 4.42 20.77
C GLU A 117 -22.26 3.24 20.10
N GLN A 118 -22.63 2.00 20.46
CA GLN A 118 -22.09 0.80 19.83
C GLN A 118 -22.38 0.78 18.33
N ARG A 119 -23.63 1.11 17.95
CA ARG A 119 -24.01 1.24 16.54
C ARG A 119 -23.22 2.35 15.85
N GLN A 120 -23.03 3.50 16.51
CA GLN A 120 -22.29 4.63 15.95
C GLN A 120 -20.81 4.30 15.71
N GLN A 121 -20.15 3.65 16.67
CA GLN A 121 -18.75 3.21 16.52
C GLN A 121 -18.60 2.18 15.40
N LYS A 122 -19.52 1.21 15.33
CA LYS A 122 -19.54 0.22 14.24
C LYS A 122 -19.66 0.89 12.87
N LEU A 123 -20.59 1.82 12.71
CA LEU A 123 -20.77 2.56 11.44
C LEU A 123 -19.52 3.35 11.04
N GLN A 124 -18.85 4.01 12.00
CA GLN A 124 -17.62 4.76 11.70
C GLN A 124 -16.48 3.83 11.28
N ARG A 125 -16.30 2.71 11.99
CA ARG A 125 -15.32 1.69 11.65
C ARG A 125 -15.59 1.09 10.27
N ASP A 126 -16.83 0.69 10.00
CA ASP A 126 -17.23 0.09 8.72
C ASP A 126 -17.00 1.09 7.57
N ARG A 127 -17.26 2.38 7.78
CA ARG A 127 -16.93 3.41 6.79
C ARG A 127 -15.43 3.49 6.51
N LEU A 128 -14.60 3.55 7.55
CA LEU A 128 -13.15 3.60 7.38
C LEU A 128 -12.59 2.36 6.69
N MET A 129 -13.11 1.17 7.01
CA MET A 129 -12.75 -0.06 6.30
C MET A 129 -13.06 0.08 4.81
N ASN A 130 -14.28 0.49 4.44
CA ASN A 130 -14.63 0.70 3.04
C ASN A 130 -13.72 1.73 2.32
N GLU A 131 -13.43 2.86 2.97
CA GLU A 131 -12.54 3.89 2.42
C GLU A 131 -11.10 3.37 2.28
N PHE A 132 -10.62 2.59 3.26
CA PHE A 132 -9.30 1.96 3.24
C PHE A 132 -9.18 0.91 2.13
N SER A 133 -10.14 -0.02 2.02
CA SER A 133 -10.15 -1.04 0.98
C SER A 133 -10.21 -0.39 -0.42
N ALA A 134 -10.98 0.69 -0.60
CA ALA A 134 -11.03 1.44 -1.85
C ALA A 134 -9.67 2.10 -2.19
N ALA A 135 -9.00 2.69 -1.20
CA ALA A 135 -7.67 3.27 -1.39
C ALA A 135 -6.63 2.20 -1.75
N LEU A 136 -6.66 1.05 -1.07
CA LEU A 136 -5.79 -0.09 -1.37
C LEU A 136 -6.06 -0.69 -2.76
N ASN A 137 -7.32 -0.80 -3.18
CA ASN A 137 -7.65 -1.32 -4.50
C ASN A 137 -7.07 -0.44 -5.62
N ASN A 138 -7.18 0.88 -5.47
CA ASN A 138 -6.55 1.83 -6.40
C ASN A 138 -5.02 1.70 -6.38
N PHE A 139 -4.42 1.55 -5.20
CA PHE A 139 -2.98 1.38 -5.03
C PHE A 139 -2.47 0.10 -5.74
N GLN A 140 -3.18 -1.02 -5.57
CA GLN A 140 -2.91 -2.29 -6.25
C GLN A 140 -2.99 -2.14 -7.78
N ALA A 141 -4.01 -1.46 -8.30
CA ALA A 141 -4.16 -1.25 -9.73
C ALA A 141 -3.01 -0.43 -10.33
N VAL A 142 -2.57 0.63 -9.63
CA VAL A 142 -1.43 1.45 -10.05
C VAL A 142 -0.13 0.67 -10.01
N GLN A 143 0.08 -0.14 -8.98
CA GLN A 143 1.31 -0.88 -8.85
C GLN A 143 1.41 -2.07 -9.83
N ARG A 144 0.31 -2.74 -10.19
CA ARG A 144 0.34 -3.70 -11.32
C ARG A 144 0.92 -3.06 -12.59
N ARG A 145 0.48 -1.83 -12.91
CA ARG A 145 1.03 -1.06 -14.03
C ARG A 145 2.50 -0.70 -13.83
N ALA A 146 2.91 -0.39 -12.60
CA ALA A 146 4.32 -0.14 -12.27
C ALA A 146 5.18 -1.38 -12.54
N ALA A 147 4.73 -2.57 -12.11
CA ALA A 147 5.44 -3.83 -12.29
C ALA A 147 5.53 -4.24 -13.76
N GLU A 148 4.47 -4.04 -14.55
CA GLU A 148 4.47 -4.25 -15.99
C GLU A 148 5.51 -3.35 -16.70
N LYS A 149 5.52 -2.05 -16.35
CA LYS A 149 6.48 -1.07 -16.89
C LYS A 149 7.93 -1.39 -16.54
N GLU A 150 8.20 -1.81 -15.31
CA GLU A 150 9.54 -2.19 -14.88
C GLU A 150 10.03 -3.41 -15.68
N LYS A 151 9.17 -4.43 -15.87
CA LYS A 151 9.47 -5.62 -16.66
C LYS A 151 9.82 -5.27 -18.12
N GLU A 152 9.07 -4.35 -18.73
CA GLU A 152 9.36 -3.85 -20.09
C GLU A 152 10.65 -3.04 -20.18
N SER A 153 10.93 -2.19 -19.19
CA SER A 153 12.16 -1.38 -19.14
C SER A 153 13.40 -2.28 -19.04
N VAL A 154 13.39 -3.25 -18.11
CA VAL A 154 14.47 -4.22 -17.92
C VAL A 154 14.68 -5.07 -19.18
N ALA A 155 13.60 -5.50 -19.84
CA ALA A 155 13.71 -6.26 -21.09
C ALA A 155 14.38 -5.44 -22.21
N ARG A 156 14.03 -4.15 -22.34
CA ARG A 156 14.65 -3.24 -23.33
C ARG A 156 16.12 -2.95 -23.02
N ALA A 157 16.47 -2.68 -21.77
CA ALA A 157 17.86 -2.48 -21.36
C ALA A 157 18.73 -3.73 -21.64
N ARG A 158 18.18 -4.92 -21.38
CA ARG A 158 18.83 -6.20 -21.71
C ARG A 158 18.96 -6.43 -23.22
N ALA A 159 17.97 -6.04 -24.03
CA ALA A 159 18.06 -6.16 -25.48
C ALA A 159 19.08 -5.17 -26.09
N ALA A 160 19.12 -3.93 -25.59
CA ALA A 160 20.07 -2.90 -26.02
C ALA A 160 21.53 -3.28 -25.71
N SER A 161 21.77 -3.88 -24.54
CA SER A 161 23.11 -4.38 -24.17
C SER A 161 23.56 -5.55 -25.05
N ARG A 162 22.64 -6.44 -25.48
CA ARG A 162 22.97 -7.52 -26.43
C ARG A 162 23.36 -7.02 -27.82
N LEU A 163 22.80 -5.89 -28.26
CA LEU A 163 23.16 -5.24 -29.54
C LEU A 163 24.54 -4.56 -29.46
N SER A 164 24.89 -3.96 -28.32
CA SER A 164 26.21 -3.35 -28.08
C SER A 164 27.35 -4.37 -28.09
N VAL A 165 27.14 -5.57 -27.53
CA VAL A 165 28.13 -6.66 -27.60
C VAL A 165 28.33 -7.12 -29.04
N ARG A 166 27.26 -7.28 -29.83
CA ARG A 166 27.38 -7.72 -31.24
C ARG A 166 28.11 -6.73 -32.14
N ASN A 167 27.94 -5.42 -31.91
CA ASN A 167 28.69 -4.40 -32.66
C ASN A 167 30.18 -4.37 -32.32
N SER A 168 30.55 -4.72 -31.08
CA SER A 168 31.96 -4.78 -30.66
C SER A 168 32.70 -5.97 -31.30
N PHE A 169 32.01 -7.06 -31.62
CA PHE A 169 32.61 -8.21 -32.33
C PHE A 169 32.77 -8.00 -33.84
N HIS A 170 32.10 -7.02 -34.44
CA HIS A 170 32.24 -6.76 -35.89
C HIS A 170 33.43 -5.84 -36.22
N LEU A 171 33.88 -5.02 -35.27
CA LEU A 171 34.99 -4.08 -35.49
C LEU A 171 36.39 -4.71 -35.41
N VAL A 172 36.53 -5.89 -34.78
CA VAL A 172 37.84 -6.55 -34.62
C VAL A 172 38.27 -7.37 -35.84
N MET A 173 37.38 -7.55 -36.83
CA MET A 173 37.65 -8.40 -38.00
C MET A 173 38.06 -7.64 -39.27
N HIS A 174 38.22 -6.30 -39.23
CA HIS A 174 38.56 -5.51 -40.42
C HIS A 174 39.94 -4.81 -40.36
N GLU A 175 40.80 -5.19 -39.43
CA GLU A 175 42.16 -4.61 -39.30
C GLU A 175 43.26 -5.70 -39.28
N THR A 176 43.29 -6.59 -40.27
CA THR A 176 44.46 -7.49 -40.49
C THR A 176 44.76 -7.79 -41.97
N ALA A 177 44.49 -6.89 -42.91
CA ALA A 177 44.83 -7.15 -44.32
C ALA A 177 45.30 -5.90 -45.08
N VAL A 178 46.33 -5.22 -44.57
CA VAL A 178 47.21 -4.41 -45.43
C VAL A 178 48.62 -4.50 -44.89
N ILE A 179 49.46 -5.38 -45.44
CA ILE A 179 50.91 -5.17 -45.55
C ILE A 179 51.39 -5.85 -46.86
N PRO A 180 52.18 -5.14 -47.70
CA PRO A 180 52.51 -5.47 -49.10
C PRO A 180 53.40 -6.69 -49.33
#